data_AF-A0A259SU18-F1
#
_entry.id   AF-A0A259SU18-F1
#
_cell.length_a   1.000
_cell.length_b   1.000
_cell.length_c   1.000
_cell.angle_alpha   90.00
_cell.angle_beta   90.00
_cell.angle_gamma   90.00
#
_symmetry.space_group_name_H-M   'P 1'
#
loop_
_entity.id
_entity.type
_entity.pdbx_description
1 polymer ?
#
loop_
_entity_poly.entity_id
_entity_poly.type
_entity_poly.pdbx_seq_one_letter_code
_entity_poly.pdbx_strand_id
1 'polypeptide(L)'
;MRAAAPIVAEIRDALLRPEYERILARRLGMDPTDVHAEVRRHERRGRQGDAGAHEQRTAAPAAGAADTSAAVPVVTLLTLPRTGESLLERDALMGALQYGHQLDGELLQRAMSTPFTVPALDAVREAIAQIPDRQRPGWALQAVDAVREPYRGLGGELLMAAFPARDEQSAKASATDLCRRLIVRGLEREKHELLGAIQRLPADSDGARSIARRIVEIDGERQRFTEN
;
A
#
# COMPACT_ATOMS: atom_id res chain seq x y z
N MET A 1 27.39 12.80 -11.07
CA MET A 1 27.10 13.79 -10.01
C MET A 1 25.87 14.66 -10.28
N ARG A 2 25.56 15.07 -11.52
CA ARG A 2 24.47 16.03 -11.84
C ARG A 2 23.02 15.56 -11.54
N ALA A 3 22.80 14.28 -11.26
CA ALA A 3 21.45 13.69 -11.07
C ALA A 3 21.01 13.54 -9.59
N ALA A 4 21.94 13.48 -8.64
CA ALA A 4 21.62 13.23 -7.21
C ALA A 4 21.57 14.52 -6.38
N ALA A 5 22.26 15.58 -6.82
CA ALA A 5 22.32 16.87 -6.13
C ALA A 5 20.95 17.59 -5.97
N PRO A 6 19.99 17.49 -6.91
CA PRO A 6 18.66 18.10 -6.74
C PRO A 6 17.82 17.41 -5.65
N ILE A 7 17.97 16.08 -5.49
CA ILE A 7 17.16 15.26 -4.59
C ILE A 7 17.52 15.50 -3.12
N VAL A 8 18.79 15.77 -2.83
CA VAL A 8 19.27 16.08 -1.47
C VAL A 8 18.93 17.53 -1.08
N ALA A 9 18.91 18.45 -2.05
CA ALA A 9 18.58 19.85 -1.83
C ALA A 9 17.12 20.08 -1.38
N GLU A 10 16.22 19.14 -1.66
CA GLU A 10 14.79 19.16 -1.26
C GLU A 10 14.53 18.62 0.15
N ILE A 11 15.54 18.09 0.85
CA ILE A 11 15.38 17.55 2.21
C ILE A 11 15.12 18.70 3.20
N ARG A 12 13.89 18.75 3.72
CA ARG A 12 13.36 19.85 4.55
C ARG A 12 14.05 20.07 5.90
N ASP A 13 14.87 19.13 6.36
CA ASP A 13 15.50 19.19 7.69
C ASP A 13 17.02 19.41 7.60
N ALA A 14 17.48 20.60 8.02
CA ALA A 14 18.85 21.06 7.85
C ALA A 14 19.87 20.32 8.74
N LEU A 15 19.40 19.67 9.81
CA LEU A 15 20.26 18.99 10.80
C LEU A 15 20.68 17.58 10.36
N LEU A 16 19.89 16.92 9.51
CA LEU A 16 20.16 15.55 9.05
C LEU A 16 21.06 15.49 7.80
N ARG A 17 21.17 16.58 7.05
CA ARG A 17 21.91 16.64 5.78
C ARG A 17 23.39 16.20 5.86
N PRO A 18 24.19 16.60 6.86
CA PRO A 18 25.61 16.22 6.91
C PRO A 18 25.83 14.71 7.10
N GLU A 19 24.85 14.01 7.67
CA GLU A 19 24.90 12.56 7.87
C GLU A 19 24.51 11.81 6.60
N TYR A 20 23.49 12.30 5.89
CA TYR A 20 23.08 11.76 4.58
C TYR A 20 24.12 11.99 3.48
N GLU A 21 24.81 13.13 3.47
CA GLU A 21 25.90 13.40 2.53
C GLU A 21 27.06 12.42 2.70
N ARG A 22 27.40 12.06 3.94
CA ARG A 22 28.43 11.04 4.24
C ARG A 22 28.03 9.63 3.83
N ILE A 23 26.76 9.26 4.02
CA ILE A 23 26.21 7.96 3.58
C ILE A 23 26.18 7.88 2.05
N LEU A 24 25.80 8.97 1.39
CA LEU A 24 25.75 9.07 -0.07
C LEU A 24 27.16 9.00 -0.67
N ALA A 25 28.13 9.72 -0.10
CA ALA A 25 29.53 9.67 -0.48
C ALA A 25 30.10 8.25 -0.37
N ARG A 26 29.79 7.55 0.72
CA ARG A 26 30.19 6.15 0.94
C ARG A 26 29.59 5.19 -0.09
N ARG A 27 28.33 5.40 -0.49
CA ARG A 27 27.64 4.56 -1.48
C ARG A 27 28.07 4.83 -2.93
N LEU A 28 28.60 6.03 -3.18
CA LEU A 28 29.10 6.46 -4.49
C LEU A 28 30.63 6.37 -4.64
N GLY A 29 31.35 6.02 -3.57
CA GLY A 29 32.81 5.96 -3.55
C GLY A 29 33.48 7.33 -3.72
N MET A 30 32.83 8.41 -3.28
CA MET A 30 33.27 9.80 -3.47
C MET A 30 33.71 10.42 -2.14
N ASP A 31 34.48 11.51 -2.20
CA ASP A 31 34.84 12.27 -1.00
C ASP A 31 33.61 13.06 -0.47
N PRO A 32 33.32 13.00 0.84
CA PRO A 32 32.20 13.73 1.43
C PRO A 32 32.24 15.25 1.22
N THR A 33 33.43 15.86 1.10
CA THR A 33 33.58 17.30 0.86
C THR A 33 33.20 17.71 -0.56
N ASP A 34 33.44 16.84 -1.55
CA ASP A 34 33.03 17.03 -2.94
C ASP A 34 31.50 16.96 -3.08
N VAL A 35 30.87 16.03 -2.36
CA VAL A 35 29.40 15.89 -2.31
C VAL A 35 28.77 17.12 -1.65
N HIS A 36 29.36 17.62 -0.56
CA HIS A 36 28.89 18.82 0.13
C HIS A 36 28.96 20.08 -0.76
N ALA A 37 30.06 20.25 -1.52
CA ALA A 37 30.24 21.39 -2.43
C ALA A 37 29.20 21.42 -3.56
N GLU A 38 28.88 20.26 -4.14
CA GLU A 38 27.91 20.15 -5.24
C GLU A 38 26.46 20.39 -4.75
N VAL A 39 26.12 19.92 -3.54
CA VAL A 39 24.82 20.19 -2.91
C VAL A 39 24.65 21.69 -2.62
N ARG A 40 25.66 22.36 -2.04
CA ARG A 40 25.59 23.83 -1.80
C ARG A 40 25.49 24.65 -3.09
N ARG A 41 26.11 24.17 -4.17
CA ARG A 41 26.02 24.81 -5.50
C ARG A 41 24.60 24.73 -6.06
N HIS A 42 23.93 23.60 -5.87
CA HIS A 42 22.52 23.42 -6.25
C HIS A 42 21.55 24.25 -5.39
N GLU A 43 21.79 24.36 -4.08
CA GLU A 43 20.98 25.23 -3.21
C GLU A 43 21.08 26.71 -3.60
N ARG A 44 22.30 27.19 -3.90
CA ARG A 44 22.52 28.57 -4.34
C ARG A 44 21.83 28.84 -5.68
N ARG A 45 21.80 27.86 -6.58
CA ARG A 45 21.13 27.96 -7.88
C ARG A 45 19.60 27.96 -7.75
N GLY A 46 19.05 27.21 -6.79
CA GLY A 46 17.62 27.25 -6.43
C GLY A 46 17.19 28.57 -5.80
N ARG A 47 18.05 29.19 -4.98
CA ARG A 47 17.80 30.52 -4.38
C ARG A 47 18.01 31.69 -5.35
N GLN A 48 18.91 31.57 -6.31
CA GLN A 48 19.09 32.58 -7.38
C GLN A 48 18.01 32.53 -8.45
N GLY A 49 17.34 31.38 -8.65
CA GLY A 49 16.19 31.26 -9.55
C GLY A 49 14.94 32.01 -9.07
N ASP A 50 14.82 32.23 -7.76
CA ASP A 50 13.70 32.94 -7.11
C ASP A 50 13.97 34.45 -6.95
N ALA A 51 15.25 34.86 -6.88
CA ALA A 51 15.65 36.26 -6.72
C ALA A 51 15.86 37.04 -8.04
N GLY A 52 15.69 36.41 -9.21
CA GLY A 52 15.98 36.99 -10.53
C GLY A 52 14.76 37.37 -11.38
N ALA A 53 13.53 37.14 -10.90
CA ALA A 53 12.32 37.25 -11.72
C ALA A 53 11.40 38.44 -11.38
N HIS A 54 11.93 39.46 -10.71
CA HIS A 54 11.14 40.64 -10.30
C HIS A 54 11.70 41.97 -10.81
N GLU A 55 12.10 42.06 -12.07
CA GLU A 55 12.38 43.34 -12.72
C GLU A 55 12.30 43.21 -14.25
N GLN A 56 11.08 43.18 -14.80
CA GLN A 56 10.70 43.93 -16.01
C GLN A 56 9.27 43.64 -16.41
N ARG A 57 8.51 44.73 -16.50
CA ARG A 57 7.08 44.81 -16.72
C ARG A 57 6.88 45.57 -18.01
N THR A 58 6.52 44.89 -19.11
CA THR A 58 5.61 45.45 -20.13
C THR A 58 5.09 44.39 -21.10
N ALA A 59 3.79 44.50 -21.39
CA ALA A 59 2.97 43.87 -22.44
C ALA A 59 2.33 42.49 -22.18
N ALA A 60 1.02 42.51 -21.96
CA ALA A 60 0.07 41.40 -22.06
C ALA A 60 -0.49 41.31 -23.52
N PRO A 61 -1.43 40.40 -23.88
CA PRO A 61 -2.03 39.26 -23.16
C PRO A 61 -2.13 37.95 -23.99
N ALA A 62 -2.32 36.79 -23.34
CA ALA A 62 -3.25 35.73 -23.77
C ALA A 62 -3.21 34.50 -22.84
N ALA A 63 -4.35 34.25 -22.20
CA ALA A 63 -4.87 32.96 -21.74
C ALA A 63 -3.88 31.82 -21.45
N GLY A 64 -3.49 31.70 -20.19
CA GLY A 64 -3.07 30.44 -19.59
C GLY A 64 -3.63 30.41 -18.20
N ALA A 65 -4.84 29.85 -18.04
CA ALA A 65 -5.33 29.49 -16.72
C ALA A 65 -4.32 28.51 -16.13
N ALA A 66 -3.50 29.00 -15.19
CA ALA A 66 -2.68 28.16 -14.36
C ALA A 66 -3.66 27.38 -13.47
N ASP A 67 -4.06 26.22 -14.00
CA ASP A 67 -4.75 25.20 -13.26
C ASP A 67 -3.75 24.71 -12.21
N THR A 68 -3.76 25.35 -11.05
CA THR A 68 -3.08 24.86 -9.85
C THR A 68 -3.91 23.66 -9.37
N SER A 69 -3.96 22.61 -10.19
CA SER A 69 -4.41 21.29 -9.77
C SER A 69 -3.42 20.85 -8.72
N ALA A 70 -3.79 21.02 -7.45
CA ALA A 70 -3.07 20.45 -6.32
C ALA A 70 -2.75 19.00 -6.69
N ALA A 71 -1.47 18.68 -6.87
CA ALA A 71 -1.04 17.36 -7.27
C ALA A 71 -1.59 16.36 -6.25
N VAL A 72 -2.53 15.51 -6.68
CA VAL A 72 -3.08 14.45 -5.84
C VAL A 72 -1.89 13.60 -5.38
N PRO A 73 -1.69 13.41 -4.06
CA PRO A 73 -0.55 12.64 -3.58
C PRO A 73 -0.62 11.23 -4.16
N VAL A 74 0.40 10.86 -4.94
CA VAL A 74 0.52 9.55 -5.56
C VAL A 74 0.77 8.51 -4.46
N VAL A 75 -0.14 7.55 -4.33
CA VAL A 75 -0.01 6.48 -3.33
C VAL A 75 0.76 5.32 -3.95
N THR A 76 1.86 4.95 -3.30
CA THR A 76 2.82 3.92 -3.75
C THR A 76 3.16 2.96 -2.60
N LEU A 77 3.80 1.83 -2.90
CA LEU A 77 4.29 0.88 -1.90
C LEU A 77 5.18 1.54 -0.83
N LEU A 78 5.96 2.56 -1.21
CA LEU A 78 6.86 3.28 -0.31
C LEU A 78 6.12 4.13 0.72
N THR A 79 4.89 4.55 0.40
CA THR A 79 4.04 5.40 1.25
C THR A 79 3.14 4.61 2.20
N LEU A 80 3.06 3.28 2.03
CA LEU A 80 2.25 2.44 2.90
C LEU A 80 2.77 2.42 4.34
N PRO A 81 1.87 2.31 5.35
CA PRO A 81 2.29 2.13 6.73
C PRO A 81 3.12 0.85 6.89
N ARG A 82 4.16 0.89 7.73
CA ARG A 82 5.06 -0.26 7.99
C ARG A 82 4.61 -1.08 9.20
N THR A 83 3.32 -1.36 9.30
CA THR A 83 2.74 -2.18 10.37
C THR A 83 2.60 -3.63 9.92
N GLY A 84 2.49 -4.57 10.87
CA GLY A 84 2.28 -5.99 10.55
C GLY A 84 1.00 -6.24 9.73
N GLU A 85 -0.06 -5.46 10.00
CA GLU A 85 -1.32 -5.55 9.24
C GLU A 85 -1.14 -5.08 7.80
N SER A 86 -0.50 -3.92 7.62
CA SER A 86 -0.25 -3.37 6.29
C SER A 86 0.65 -4.28 5.46
N LEU A 87 1.62 -4.95 6.08
CA LEU A 87 2.47 -5.93 5.42
C LEU A 87 1.68 -7.19 5.03
N LEU A 88 0.83 -7.73 5.92
CA LEU A 88 -0.04 -8.87 5.61
C LEU A 88 -0.98 -8.55 4.43
N GLU A 89 -1.63 -7.39 4.45
CA GLU A 89 -2.54 -6.96 3.39
C GLU A 89 -1.82 -6.76 2.07
N ARG A 90 -0.65 -6.10 2.08
CA ARG A 90 0.18 -5.91 0.90
C ARG A 90 0.59 -7.26 0.31
N ASP A 91 1.14 -8.15 1.12
CA ASP A 91 1.66 -9.43 0.65
C ASP A 91 0.51 -10.31 0.14
N ALA A 92 -0.65 -10.28 0.78
CA ALA A 92 -1.83 -11.00 0.32
C ALA A 92 -2.34 -10.49 -1.04
N LEU A 93 -2.32 -9.18 -1.30
CA LEU A 93 -2.69 -8.63 -2.61
C LEU A 93 -1.67 -8.98 -3.70
N MET A 94 -0.37 -8.97 -3.37
CA MET A 94 0.67 -9.44 -4.29
C MET A 94 0.44 -10.91 -4.65
N GLY A 95 0.23 -11.78 -3.65
CA GLY A 95 -0.05 -13.19 -3.85
C GLY A 95 -1.34 -13.42 -4.66
N ALA A 96 -2.40 -12.69 -4.36
CA ALA A 96 -3.66 -12.75 -5.09
C ALA A 96 -3.48 -12.34 -6.56
N LEU A 97 -2.91 -11.17 -6.84
CA LEU A 97 -2.73 -10.66 -8.20
C LEU A 97 -1.82 -11.55 -9.06
N GLN A 98 -0.73 -12.07 -8.48
CA GLN A 98 0.28 -12.82 -9.23
C GLN A 98 -0.07 -14.32 -9.35
N TYR A 99 -0.65 -14.91 -8.30
CA TYR A 99 -0.89 -16.35 -8.23
C TYR A 99 -2.36 -16.75 -8.05
N GLY A 100 -3.30 -15.80 -8.07
CA GLY A 100 -4.73 -16.04 -7.79
C GLY A 100 -5.39 -17.07 -8.71
N HIS A 101 -4.89 -17.24 -9.93
CA HIS A 101 -5.32 -18.28 -10.87
C HIS A 101 -4.93 -19.71 -10.41
N GLN A 102 -4.01 -19.86 -9.46
CA GLN A 102 -3.55 -21.15 -8.95
C GLN A 102 -4.16 -21.49 -7.58
N LEU A 103 -4.86 -20.54 -6.96
CA LEU A 103 -5.47 -20.68 -5.65
C LEU A 103 -6.85 -21.32 -5.75
N ASP A 104 -7.31 -21.87 -4.63
CA ASP A 104 -8.71 -22.24 -4.48
C ASP A 104 -9.60 -20.98 -4.58
N GLY A 105 -10.59 -21.04 -5.47
CA GLY A 105 -11.42 -19.88 -5.81
C GLY A 105 -12.29 -19.41 -4.64
N GLU A 106 -12.83 -20.35 -3.85
CA GLU A 106 -13.68 -20.02 -2.69
C GLU A 106 -12.85 -19.42 -1.57
N LEU A 107 -11.66 -19.99 -1.29
CA LEU A 107 -10.72 -19.46 -0.32
C LEU A 107 -10.30 -18.03 -0.66
N LEU A 108 -9.91 -17.79 -1.91
CA LEU A 108 -9.50 -16.45 -2.36
C LEU A 108 -10.66 -15.47 -2.30
N GLN A 109 -11.86 -15.85 -2.76
CA GLN A 109 -13.04 -14.98 -2.70
C GLN A 109 -13.40 -14.62 -1.25
N ARG A 110 -13.32 -15.59 -0.35
CA ARG A 110 -13.57 -15.38 1.08
C ARG A 110 -12.53 -14.45 1.70
N ALA A 111 -11.25 -14.64 1.39
CA ALA A 111 -10.18 -13.73 1.84
C ALA A 111 -10.39 -12.31 1.32
N MET A 112 -10.71 -12.15 0.03
CA MET A 112 -10.97 -10.85 -0.59
C MET A 112 -12.28 -10.20 -0.14
N SER A 113 -13.17 -10.93 0.53
CA SER A 113 -14.37 -10.37 1.16
C SER A 113 -14.09 -9.77 2.54
N THR A 114 -12.89 -9.96 3.09
CA THR A 114 -12.50 -9.41 4.39
C THR A 114 -12.04 -7.96 4.22
N PRO A 115 -12.68 -6.96 4.85
CA PRO A 115 -12.25 -5.56 4.76
C PRO A 115 -10.82 -5.36 5.26
N PHE A 116 -10.08 -4.50 4.58
CA PHE A 116 -8.71 -4.13 4.93
C PHE A 116 -8.67 -2.83 5.72
N THR A 117 -7.68 -2.71 6.61
CA THR A 117 -7.53 -1.51 7.45
C THR A 117 -6.81 -0.38 6.72
N VAL A 118 -5.97 -0.68 5.73
CA VAL A 118 -5.30 0.35 4.91
C VAL A 118 -6.19 0.71 3.71
N PRO A 119 -6.74 1.94 3.62
CA PRO A 119 -7.73 2.29 2.59
C PRO A 119 -7.24 2.11 1.15
N ALA A 120 -5.93 2.34 0.92
CA ALA A 120 -5.32 2.15 -0.39
C ALA A 120 -5.25 0.67 -0.80
N LEU A 121 -4.96 -0.22 0.14
CA LEU A 121 -4.94 -1.68 -0.10
C LEU A 121 -6.37 -2.22 -0.19
N ASP A 122 -7.31 -1.68 0.59
CA ASP A 122 -8.72 -2.05 0.52
C ASP A 122 -9.33 -1.74 -0.86
N ALA A 123 -8.98 -0.59 -1.46
CA ALA A 123 -9.41 -0.26 -2.82
C ALA A 123 -8.93 -1.28 -3.88
N VAL A 124 -7.72 -1.82 -3.71
CA VAL A 124 -7.18 -2.87 -4.59
C VAL A 124 -7.88 -4.21 -4.32
N ARG A 125 -8.10 -4.56 -3.04
CA ARG A 125 -8.87 -5.75 -2.64
C ARG A 125 -10.27 -5.75 -3.28
N GLU A 126 -10.98 -4.63 -3.22
CA GLU A 126 -12.31 -4.48 -3.81
C GLU A 126 -12.29 -4.80 -5.30
N ALA A 127 -11.34 -4.24 -6.05
CA ALA A 127 -11.23 -4.50 -7.48
C ALA A 127 -10.95 -5.99 -7.79
N ILE A 128 -10.09 -6.64 -7.01
CA ILE A 128 -9.83 -8.09 -7.13
C ILE A 128 -11.09 -8.91 -6.81
N ALA A 129 -11.86 -8.52 -5.80
CA ALA A 129 -13.06 -9.23 -5.36
C ALA A 129 -14.18 -9.21 -6.42
N GLN A 130 -14.18 -8.22 -7.32
CA GLN A 130 -15.15 -8.08 -8.41
C GLN A 130 -14.82 -8.90 -9.66
N ILE A 131 -13.62 -9.49 -9.75
CA ILE A 131 -13.24 -10.31 -10.91
C ILE A 131 -13.87 -11.71 -10.79
N PRO A 132 -14.78 -12.10 -11.70
CA PRO A 132 -15.51 -13.36 -11.59
C PRO A 132 -14.69 -14.58 -12.01
N ASP A 133 -13.79 -14.41 -12.99
CA ASP A 133 -13.00 -15.49 -13.59
C ASP A 133 -11.54 -15.08 -13.66
N ARG A 134 -10.75 -15.69 -12.77
CA ARG A 134 -9.31 -15.43 -12.61
C ARG A 134 -8.45 -16.42 -13.41
N GLN A 135 -9.05 -17.35 -14.15
CA GLN A 135 -8.31 -18.24 -15.07
C GLN A 135 -8.03 -17.57 -16.41
N ARG A 136 -8.74 -16.48 -16.73
CA ARG A 136 -8.56 -15.76 -17.98
C ARG A 136 -7.20 -15.06 -18.03
N PRO A 137 -6.45 -15.21 -19.14
CA PRO A 137 -5.26 -14.41 -19.35
C PRO A 137 -5.56 -12.91 -19.21
N GLY A 138 -4.72 -12.19 -18.48
CA GLY A 138 -4.87 -10.75 -18.26
C GLY A 138 -5.86 -10.34 -17.16
N TRP A 139 -6.50 -11.29 -16.45
CA TRP A 139 -7.44 -10.97 -15.35
C TRP A 139 -6.82 -10.05 -14.29
N ALA A 140 -5.53 -10.23 -13.98
CA ALA A 140 -4.85 -9.44 -12.95
C ALA A 140 -4.67 -7.98 -13.39
N LEU A 141 -4.38 -7.75 -14.67
CA LEU A 141 -4.33 -6.40 -15.24
C LEU A 141 -5.72 -5.78 -15.27
N GLN A 142 -6.75 -6.55 -15.64
CA GLN A 142 -8.15 -6.11 -15.56
C GLN A 142 -8.54 -5.70 -14.12
N ALA A 143 -8.10 -6.45 -13.10
CA ALA A 143 -8.30 -6.10 -11.71
C ALA A 143 -7.62 -4.76 -11.37
N VAL A 144 -6.37 -4.57 -11.79
CA VAL A 144 -5.63 -3.31 -11.58
C VAL A 144 -6.32 -2.13 -12.28
N ASP A 145 -6.79 -2.30 -13.52
CA ASP A 145 -7.47 -1.24 -14.28
C ASP A 145 -8.77 -0.78 -13.61
N ALA A 146 -9.47 -1.72 -12.95
CA ALA A 146 -10.68 -1.48 -12.19
C ALA A 146 -10.45 -0.81 -10.82
N VAL A 147 -9.19 -0.69 -10.35
CA VAL A 147 -8.88 0.03 -9.12
C VAL A 147 -9.20 1.51 -9.29
N ARG A 148 -9.95 2.07 -8.33
CA ARG A 148 -10.29 3.50 -8.32
C ARG A 148 -9.05 4.37 -8.09
N GLU A 149 -9.00 5.52 -8.75
CA GLU A 149 -7.98 6.53 -8.46
C GLU A 149 -8.12 7.08 -7.03
N PRO A 150 -7.01 7.49 -6.37
CA PRO A 150 -5.63 7.54 -6.86
C PRO A 150 -4.82 6.24 -6.67
N TYR A 151 -5.48 5.10 -6.43
CA TYR A 151 -4.82 3.85 -6.01
C TYR A 151 -4.47 2.90 -7.15
N ARG A 152 -4.80 3.23 -8.40
CA ARG A 152 -4.50 2.36 -9.56
C ARG A 152 -3.01 2.10 -9.71
N GLY A 153 -2.18 3.14 -9.53
CA GLY A 153 -0.72 3.01 -9.56
C GLY A 153 -0.21 2.00 -8.53
N LEU A 154 -0.77 2.02 -7.31
CA LEU A 154 -0.45 1.04 -6.27
C LEU A 154 -0.79 -0.40 -6.69
N GLY A 155 -1.93 -0.62 -7.35
CA GLY A 155 -2.29 -1.94 -7.90
C GLY A 155 -1.25 -2.46 -8.89
N GLY A 156 -0.76 -1.59 -9.78
CA GLY A 156 0.33 -1.92 -10.71
C GLY A 156 1.65 -2.25 -10.01
N GLU A 157 2.02 -1.47 -8.98
CA GLU A 157 3.21 -1.77 -8.17
C GLU A 157 3.10 -3.12 -7.44
N LEU A 158 1.93 -3.45 -6.87
CA LEU A 158 1.68 -4.74 -6.22
C LEU A 158 1.78 -5.92 -7.20
N LEU A 159 1.24 -5.76 -8.41
CA LEU A 159 1.32 -6.79 -9.44
C LEU A 159 2.77 -7.08 -9.87
N MET A 160 3.62 -6.04 -9.92
CA MET A 160 5.00 -6.15 -10.40
C MET A 160 6.04 -6.40 -9.29
N ALA A 161 5.68 -6.17 -8.03
CA ALA A 161 6.60 -6.34 -6.90
C ALA A 161 7.03 -7.80 -6.73
N ALA A 162 8.27 -8.02 -6.29
CA ALA A 162 8.79 -9.35 -6.05
C ALA A 162 8.05 -10.04 -4.91
N PHE A 163 7.31 -11.11 -5.21
CA PHE A 163 6.68 -11.94 -4.20
C PHE A 163 7.73 -12.81 -3.49
N PRO A 164 7.77 -12.84 -2.15
CA PRO A 164 8.83 -13.52 -1.41
C PRO A 164 8.63 -15.04 -1.41
N ALA A 165 9.01 -15.68 -2.52
CA ALA A 165 8.99 -17.13 -2.71
C ALA A 165 10.24 -17.59 -3.49
N ARG A 166 10.62 -18.85 -3.30
CA ARG A 166 11.80 -19.42 -3.96
C ARG A 166 11.48 -19.99 -5.34
N ASP A 167 10.25 -20.46 -5.49
CA ASP A 167 9.71 -21.12 -6.67
C ASP A 167 8.19 -20.96 -6.70
N GLU A 168 7.56 -21.42 -7.76
CA GLU A 168 6.11 -21.30 -7.97
C GLU A 168 5.28 -22.08 -6.94
N GLN A 169 5.76 -23.27 -6.53
CA GLN A 169 5.06 -24.10 -5.55
C GLN A 169 5.02 -23.44 -4.16
N SER A 170 6.16 -22.89 -3.73
CA SER A 170 6.26 -22.10 -2.50
C SER A 170 5.47 -20.81 -2.60
N ALA A 171 5.41 -20.18 -3.78
CA ALA A 171 4.58 -18.99 -3.98
C ALA A 171 3.09 -19.27 -3.78
N LYS A 172 2.58 -20.35 -4.40
CA LYS A 172 1.21 -20.82 -4.21
C LYS A 172 0.90 -21.14 -2.74
N ALA A 173 1.81 -21.83 -2.05
CA ALA A 173 1.64 -22.17 -0.64
C ALA A 173 1.59 -20.91 0.24
N SER A 174 2.51 -19.96 0.03
CA SER A 174 2.54 -18.69 0.76
C SER A 174 1.31 -17.82 0.48
N ALA A 175 0.85 -17.73 -0.77
CA ALA A 175 -0.37 -16.99 -1.10
C ALA A 175 -1.62 -17.64 -0.48
N THR A 176 -1.65 -18.98 -0.39
CA THR A 176 -2.71 -19.73 0.31
C THR A 176 -2.71 -19.42 1.81
N ASP A 177 -1.54 -19.44 2.47
CA ASP A 177 -1.38 -19.09 3.88
C ASP A 177 -1.84 -17.65 4.17
N LEU A 178 -1.44 -16.69 3.31
CA LEU A 178 -1.88 -15.30 3.43
C LEU A 178 -3.40 -15.16 3.36
N CYS A 179 -4.08 -15.91 2.47
CA CYS A 179 -5.54 -15.94 2.41
C CYS A 179 -6.16 -16.46 3.72
N ARG A 180 -5.63 -17.57 4.26
CA ARG A 180 -6.09 -18.15 5.54
C ARG A 180 -5.93 -17.14 6.68
N ARG A 181 -4.77 -16.49 6.77
CA ARG A 181 -4.48 -15.47 7.79
C ARG A 181 -5.43 -14.27 7.71
N LEU A 182 -5.78 -13.81 6.50
CA LEU A 182 -6.78 -12.75 6.33
C LEU A 182 -8.15 -13.18 6.85
N ILE A 183 -8.60 -14.39 6.54
CA ILE A 183 -9.89 -14.92 6.99
C ILE A 183 -9.92 -15.03 8.51
N VAL A 184 -8.89 -15.63 9.11
CA VAL A 184 -8.77 -15.74 10.58
C VAL A 184 -8.82 -14.36 11.23
N ARG A 185 -8.10 -13.38 10.69
CA ARG A 185 -8.14 -11.99 11.19
C ARG A 185 -9.54 -11.37 11.08
N GLY A 186 -10.25 -11.61 9.98
CA GLY A 186 -11.63 -11.15 9.80
C GLY A 186 -12.59 -11.75 10.84
N LEU A 187 -12.50 -13.05 11.05
CA LEU A 187 -13.26 -13.79 12.06
C LEU A 187 -12.97 -13.27 13.49
N GLU A 188 -11.70 -13.00 13.81
CA GLU A 188 -11.34 -12.42 15.10
C GLU A 188 -11.97 -11.04 15.30
N ARG A 189 -11.96 -10.18 14.29
CA ARG A 189 -12.63 -8.87 14.38
C ARG A 189 -14.13 -9.00 14.60
N GLU A 190 -14.80 -9.84 13.82
CA GLU A 190 -16.24 -10.10 13.97
C GLU A 190 -16.56 -10.60 15.40
N LYS A 191 -15.75 -11.53 15.93
CA LYS A 191 -15.90 -12.01 17.31
C LYS A 191 -15.75 -10.89 18.33
N HIS A 192 -14.75 -10.01 18.20
CA HIS A 192 -14.56 -8.89 19.11
C HIS A 192 -15.75 -7.92 19.09
N GLU A 193 -16.31 -7.62 17.91
CA GLU A 193 -17.49 -6.78 17.76
C GLU A 193 -18.72 -7.41 18.44
N LEU A 194 -18.93 -8.71 18.24
CA LEU A 194 -20.01 -9.47 18.85
C LEU A 194 -19.89 -9.57 20.38
N LEU A 195 -18.67 -9.75 20.90
CA LEU A 195 -18.40 -9.72 22.35
C LEU A 195 -18.70 -8.34 22.96
N GLY A 196 -18.45 -7.26 22.23
CA GLY A 196 -18.88 -5.92 22.64
C GLY A 196 -20.40 -5.75 22.59
N ALA A 197 -21.05 -6.30 21.55
CA ALA A 197 -22.49 -6.21 21.36
C ALA A 197 -23.29 -6.97 22.41
N ILE A 198 -22.88 -8.19 22.77
CA ILE A 198 -23.58 -9.02 23.76
C ILE A 198 -23.60 -8.38 25.15
N GLN A 199 -22.54 -7.65 25.53
CA GLN A 199 -22.46 -6.94 26.83
C GLN A 199 -23.53 -5.85 27.01
N ARG A 200 -24.12 -5.36 25.91
CA ARG A 200 -25.16 -4.32 25.94
C ARG A 200 -26.58 -4.90 25.98
N LEU A 201 -26.73 -6.22 25.93
CA LEU A 201 -28.02 -6.91 25.90
C LEU A 201 -28.35 -7.55 27.24
N PRO A 202 -29.64 -7.67 27.60
CA PRO A 202 -30.06 -8.51 28.72
C PRO A 202 -29.67 -9.97 28.47
N ALA A 203 -29.13 -10.64 29.50
CA ALA A 203 -28.59 -12.01 29.40
C ALA A 203 -29.61 -13.03 28.85
N ASP A 204 -30.89 -12.89 29.19
CA ASP A 204 -31.95 -13.82 28.79
C ASP A 204 -32.66 -13.45 27.48
N SER A 205 -32.17 -12.41 26.79
CA SER A 205 -32.75 -11.96 25.52
C SER A 205 -32.45 -12.93 24.37
N ASP A 206 -33.38 -13.02 23.41
CA ASP A 206 -33.14 -13.76 22.15
C ASP A 206 -31.94 -13.23 21.37
N GLY A 207 -31.71 -11.91 21.43
CA GLY A 207 -30.53 -11.28 20.84
C GLY A 207 -29.22 -11.79 21.44
N ALA A 208 -29.12 -11.88 22.77
CA ALA A 208 -27.94 -12.41 23.44
C ALA A 208 -27.69 -13.88 23.07
N ARG A 209 -28.74 -14.71 23.04
CA ARG A 209 -28.65 -16.11 22.59
C ARG A 209 -28.17 -16.23 21.13
N SER A 210 -28.66 -15.38 20.24
CA SER A 210 -28.25 -15.35 18.84
C SER A 210 -26.77 -15.00 18.68
N ILE A 211 -26.30 -13.96 19.36
CA ILE A 211 -24.90 -13.54 19.32
C ILE A 211 -23.98 -14.63 19.90
N ALA A 212 -24.36 -15.25 21.01
CA ALA A 212 -23.60 -16.34 21.61
C ALA A 212 -23.40 -17.53 20.64
N ARG A 213 -24.46 -17.93 19.91
CA ARG A 213 -24.34 -18.97 18.87
C ARG A 213 -23.37 -18.56 17.76
N ARG A 214 -23.45 -17.32 17.27
CA ARG A 214 -22.54 -16.83 16.23
C ARG A 214 -21.07 -16.82 16.68
N ILE A 215 -20.80 -16.48 17.94
CA ILE A 215 -19.43 -16.54 18.49
C ILE A 215 -18.87 -17.97 18.45
N VAL A 216 -19.69 -18.96 18.83
CA VAL A 216 -19.28 -20.38 18.77
C VAL A 216 -19.05 -20.85 17.33
N GLU A 217 -19.90 -20.43 16.39
CA GLU A 217 -19.71 -20.70 14.96
C GLU A 217 -18.39 -20.14 14.45
N ILE A 218 -18.08 -18.88 14.78
CA ILE A 218 -16.81 -18.22 14.42
C ILE A 218 -15.61 -19.00 14.96
N ASP A 219 -15.66 -19.47 16.21
CA ASP A 219 -14.57 -20.26 16.80
C ASP A 219 -14.35 -21.58 16.04
N GLY A 220 -15.44 -22.24 15.65
CA GLY A 220 -15.38 -23.44 14.81
C GLY A 220 -14.84 -23.16 13.40
N GLU A 221 -15.24 -22.05 12.79
CA GLU A 221 -14.73 -21.61 11.48
C GLU A 221 -13.24 -21.30 11.54
N ARG A 222 -12.79 -20.57 12.57
CA ARG A 222 -11.39 -20.20 12.77
C ARG A 222 -10.48 -21.43 12.86
N GLN A 223 -10.89 -22.43 13.63
CA GLN A 223 -10.10 -23.65 13.84
C GLN A 223 -9.79 -24.36 12.51
N ARG A 224 -10.76 -24.42 11.59
CA ARG A 224 -10.60 -25.01 10.25
C ARG A 224 -9.51 -24.36 9.41
N PHE A 225 -9.25 -23.06 9.62
CA PHE A 225 -8.22 -22.32 8.89
C PHE A 225 -6.85 -22.33 9.57
N THR A 226 -6.77 -22.69 10.86
CA THR A 226 -5.51 -22.77 11.62
C THR A 226 -4.91 -24.18 11.63
N GLU A 227 -5.74 -25.22 11.53
CA GLU A 227 -5.29 -26.63 11.59
C GLU A 227 -4.82 -27.22 10.25
N ASN A 228 -4.91 -26.47 9.15
CA ASN A 228 -4.61 -26.89 7.78
C ASN A 228 -3.56 -25.98 7.15
#